data_AF-A0A371DFC5-F1
#
_entry.id   AF-A0A371DFC5-F1
#
_cell.length_a   1.000
_cell.length_b   1.000
_cell.length_c   1.000
_cell.angle_alpha   90.00
_cell.angle_beta   90.00
_cell.angle_gamma   90.00
#
_symmetry.space_group_name_H-M   'P 1'
#
loop_
_entity.id
_entity.type
_entity.pdbx_description
1 polymer ?
#
loop_
_entity_poly.entity_id
_entity_poly.type
_entity_poly.pdbx_seq_one_letter_code
_entity_poly.pdbx_strand_id
1 'polypeptide(L)'
;MANKLLLFLQFVAVATLASCVSVPEKRATGGYVQNPSGSASFTHYSGCSQPACGIAGHGYTAAISQLAFGSGPGLGPGDACGRCFALTGNKDPYSPSYSGPFGQSIVVKVTDLCPVAGNQEWCGQTRSNPTNQHGAPVHFDICEDTGGSGVFFPSGHGALTGTFTEVSCSQWSGSDGGALWNGACIKGESAGNWPSTGCGNQGTAP
;
A
#
# COMPACT_ATOMS: atom_id res chain seq x y z
N MET A 1 -73.21 9.85 23.58
CA MET A 1 -72.08 10.40 22.81
C MET A 1 -70.82 10.15 23.62
N ALA A 2 -69.92 9.33 23.10
CA ALA A 2 -68.76 8.81 23.82
C ALA A 2 -67.70 9.92 23.99
N ASN A 3 -67.28 10.18 25.23
CA ASN A 3 -66.08 10.97 25.51
C ASN A 3 -65.04 10.04 26.16
N LYS A 4 -64.01 9.72 25.38
CA LYS A 4 -62.84 8.94 25.78
C LYS A 4 -62.02 9.77 26.77
N LEU A 5 -61.76 9.27 27.98
CA LEU A 5 -60.82 9.91 28.89
C LEU A 5 -59.91 8.89 29.58
N LEU A 6 -58.64 8.99 29.17
CA LEU A 6 -57.39 8.65 29.84
C LEU A 6 -57.18 7.23 30.40
N LEU A 7 -56.35 6.50 29.68
CA LEU A 7 -55.52 5.41 30.18
C LEU A 7 -54.14 5.58 29.50
N PHE A 8 -53.09 5.16 30.19
CA PHE A 8 -51.69 5.02 29.74
C PHE A 8 -50.81 6.27 29.81
N LEU A 9 -49.55 6.19 30.21
CA LEU A 9 -48.75 5.26 31.02
C LEU A 9 -47.42 6.01 31.20
N GLN A 10 -46.81 5.95 32.38
CA GLN A 10 -45.49 6.51 32.59
C GLN A 10 -44.46 5.77 31.73
N PHE A 11 -43.70 6.48 30.90
CA PHE A 11 -42.49 5.96 30.29
C PHE A 11 -41.31 6.78 30.81
N VAL A 12 -40.53 6.14 31.69
CA VAL A 12 -39.22 6.61 32.14
C VAL A 12 -38.24 6.37 30.98
N ALA A 13 -37.71 7.44 30.41
CA ALA A 13 -36.65 7.37 29.40
C ALA A 13 -35.31 7.10 30.08
N VAL A 14 -34.81 5.87 29.97
CA VAL A 14 -33.43 5.53 30.31
C VAL A 14 -32.56 5.88 29.11
N ALA A 15 -31.84 7.01 29.18
CA ALA A 15 -30.83 7.35 28.19
C ALA A 15 -29.58 6.49 28.43
N THR A 16 -29.39 5.45 27.62
CA THR A 16 -28.13 4.70 27.56
C THR A 16 -27.09 5.56 26.84
N LEU A 17 -26.15 6.11 27.60
CA LEU A 17 -24.91 6.68 27.07
C LEU A 17 -24.12 5.55 26.41
N ALA A 18 -24.19 5.44 25.10
CA ALA A 18 -23.27 4.60 24.34
C ALA A 18 -21.87 5.25 24.44
N SER A 19 -21.03 4.68 25.31
CA SER A 19 -19.61 5.00 25.35
C SER A 19 -19.00 4.59 24.01
N CYS A 20 -18.67 5.56 23.16
CA CYS A 20 -17.82 5.34 21.99
C CYS A 20 -16.42 4.96 22.49
N VAL A 21 -16.20 3.66 22.73
CA VAL A 21 -14.86 3.13 22.93
C VAL A 21 -14.16 3.23 21.58
N SER A 22 -13.34 4.25 21.41
CA SER A 22 -12.34 4.26 20.35
C SER A 22 -11.37 3.12 20.65
N VAL A 23 -11.60 1.97 20.01
CA VAL A 23 -10.56 0.95 19.90
C VAL A 23 -9.34 1.69 19.33
N PRO A 24 -8.19 1.73 20.02
CA PRO A 24 -6.97 2.20 19.40
C PRO A 24 -6.70 1.24 18.25
N GLU A 25 -7.13 1.64 17.06
CA GLU A 25 -6.92 0.84 15.88
C GLU A 25 -5.40 0.75 15.75
N LYS A 26 -4.84 -0.46 15.80
CA LYS A 26 -3.43 -0.73 15.47
C LYS A 26 -3.11 -0.39 14.00
N ARG A 27 -3.89 0.49 13.36
CA ARG A 27 -3.62 1.11 12.08
C ARG A 27 -2.27 1.80 12.16
N ALA A 28 -1.37 1.40 11.27
CA ALA A 28 -0.15 2.13 10.94
C ALA A 28 0.62 2.70 12.15
N THR A 29 1.05 1.82 13.06
CA THR A 29 1.97 2.17 14.14
C THR A 29 3.17 2.93 13.57
N GLY A 30 3.59 4.01 14.21
CA GLY A 30 4.68 4.87 13.71
C GLY A 30 4.22 6.00 12.78
N GLY A 31 2.92 6.11 12.49
CA GLY A 31 2.36 7.21 11.68
C GLY A 31 2.53 7.04 10.16
N TYR A 32 2.79 5.81 9.72
CA TYR A 32 2.79 5.44 8.30
C TYR A 32 1.37 5.56 7.71
N VAL A 33 1.24 5.59 6.39
CA VAL A 33 -0.05 5.64 5.69
C VAL A 33 -0.20 4.40 4.83
N GLN A 34 -0.96 3.44 5.36
CA GLN A 34 -1.06 2.07 4.84
C GLN A 34 -2.52 1.72 4.59
N ASN A 35 -3.02 2.17 3.43
CA ASN A 35 -4.39 1.89 3.00
C ASN A 35 -4.39 0.70 2.03
N PRO A 36 -5.38 -0.20 2.07
CA PRO A 36 -5.44 -1.36 1.19
C PRO A 36 -5.76 -0.98 -0.26
N SER A 37 -6.18 0.24 -0.56
CA SER A 37 -6.49 0.68 -1.92
C SER A 37 -6.40 2.19 -2.03
N GLY A 38 -6.15 2.69 -3.24
CA GLY A 38 -6.12 4.13 -3.50
C GLY A 38 -5.54 4.45 -4.87
N SER A 39 -5.22 5.73 -5.06
CA SER A 39 -4.41 6.17 -6.20
C SER A 39 -2.93 5.98 -5.93
N ALA A 40 -2.18 5.73 -7.00
CA ALA A 40 -0.73 5.63 -6.95
C ALA A 40 -0.08 6.19 -8.22
N SER A 41 1.22 6.42 -8.12
CA SER A 41 2.11 6.57 -9.27
C SER A 41 3.00 5.34 -9.40
N PHE A 42 3.54 5.14 -10.59
CA PHE A 42 4.26 3.95 -10.98
C PHE A 42 5.49 4.31 -11.81
N THR A 43 6.64 3.75 -11.45
CA THR A 43 7.85 3.72 -12.29
C THR A 43 8.40 2.29 -12.32
N HIS A 44 9.59 2.11 -12.88
CA HIS A 44 10.31 0.85 -12.86
C HIS A 44 11.78 1.05 -12.47
N TYR A 45 12.37 0.01 -11.88
CA TYR A 45 13.78 -0.04 -11.49
C TYR A 45 14.40 -1.41 -11.74
N SER A 46 15.72 -1.45 -11.89
CA SER A 46 16.49 -2.70 -12.00
C SER A 46 17.23 -3.00 -10.69
N GLY A 47 17.61 -4.26 -10.47
CA GLY A 47 18.44 -4.67 -9.33
C GLY A 47 17.68 -5.00 -8.05
N CYS A 48 16.54 -5.72 -8.14
CA CYS A 48 15.69 -6.02 -6.98
C CYS A 48 16.04 -7.33 -6.24
N SER A 49 17.26 -7.85 -6.42
CA SER A 49 17.72 -9.12 -5.81
C SER A 49 18.16 -9.00 -4.35
N GLN A 50 18.40 -7.79 -3.85
CA GLN A 50 18.75 -7.51 -2.45
C GLN A 50 17.84 -6.44 -1.84
N PRO A 51 16.53 -6.72 -1.72
CA PRO A 51 15.56 -5.68 -1.40
C PRO A 51 15.42 -5.47 0.12
N ALA A 52 14.81 -4.35 0.53
CA ALA A 52 14.72 -3.92 1.92
C ALA A 52 13.94 -4.86 2.85
N CYS A 53 13.05 -5.72 2.33
CA CYS A 53 12.40 -6.76 3.14
C CYS A 53 13.35 -7.93 3.48
N GLY A 54 14.51 -8.01 2.82
CA GLY A 54 15.52 -9.04 3.01
C GLY A 54 15.19 -10.39 2.36
N ILE A 55 14.15 -10.44 1.53
CA ILE A 55 13.73 -11.61 0.76
C ILE A 55 13.31 -11.11 -0.62
N ALA A 56 13.99 -11.57 -1.67
CA ALA A 56 13.60 -11.31 -3.06
C ALA A 56 12.41 -12.19 -3.47
N GLY A 57 11.75 -11.87 -4.59
CA GLY A 57 10.68 -12.67 -5.17
C GLY A 57 11.02 -13.15 -6.59
N HIS A 58 10.55 -14.33 -6.96
CA HIS A 58 10.63 -14.92 -8.30
C HIS A 58 9.30 -14.78 -9.07
N GLY A 59 8.60 -13.69 -8.83
CA GLY A 59 7.41 -13.21 -9.53
C GLY A 59 7.46 -11.68 -9.57
N TYR A 60 6.43 -11.00 -10.07
CA TYR A 60 6.46 -9.54 -10.14
C TYR A 60 6.59 -8.93 -8.76
N THR A 61 7.63 -8.11 -8.56
CA THR A 61 7.91 -7.43 -7.30
C THR A 61 7.92 -5.92 -7.49
N ALA A 62 7.75 -5.19 -6.39
CA ALA A 62 7.86 -3.74 -6.38
C ALA A 62 8.48 -3.22 -5.08
N ALA A 63 9.10 -2.06 -5.19
CA ALA A 63 9.34 -1.18 -4.06
C ALA A 63 8.08 -0.32 -3.83
N ILE A 64 7.74 -0.02 -2.58
CA ILE A 64 6.65 0.92 -2.26
C ILE A 64 7.22 2.15 -1.54
N SER A 65 6.61 3.34 -1.72
CA SER A 65 7.09 4.57 -1.07
C SER A 65 7.18 4.43 0.45
N GLN A 66 8.21 5.05 1.04
CA GLN A 66 8.57 4.89 2.45
C GLN A 66 7.40 5.10 3.43
N LEU A 67 6.53 6.08 3.17
CA LEU A 67 5.36 6.37 4.00
C LEU A 67 4.36 5.19 4.04
N ALA A 68 4.31 4.35 3.01
CA ALA A 68 3.51 3.14 2.96
C ALA A 68 4.32 1.87 3.30
N PHE A 69 5.64 1.86 3.05
CA PHE A 69 6.50 0.70 3.32
C PHE A 69 6.47 0.29 4.80
N GLY A 70 6.50 1.28 5.70
CA GLY A 70 6.46 1.02 7.13
C GLY A 70 7.83 0.95 7.81
N SER A 71 8.90 1.41 7.16
CA SER A 71 10.26 1.42 7.71
C SER A 71 11.12 2.45 6.96
N GLY A 72 12.24 2.85 7.56
CA GLY A 72 13.27 3.68 6.91
C GLY A 72 14.51 2.87 6.49
N PRO A 73 15.40 3.44 5.67
CA PRO A 73 16.63 2.76 5.25
C PRO A 73 17.43 2.24 6.45
N GLY A 74 17.81 0.95 6.41
CA GLY A 74 18.62 0.30 7.44
C GLY A 74 17.87 -0.18 8.70
N LEU A 75 16.56 0.07 8.82
CA LEU A 75 15.77 -0.37 9.97
C LEU A 75 15.12 -1.76 9.80
N GLY A 76 15.29 -2.38 8.64
CA GLY A 76 14.70 -3.68 8.33
C GLY A 76 13.30 -3.59 7.71
N PRO A 77 12.52 -4.69 7.72
CA PRO A 77 11.28 -4.80 6.96
C PRO A 77 10.16 -3.99 7.63
N GLY A 78 9.41 -3.24 6.83
CA GLY A 78 8.15 -2.61 7.26
C GLY A 78 6.93 -3.51 7.02
N ASP A 79 5.75 -3.07 7.46
CA ASP A 79 4.54 -3.90 7.39
C ASP A 79 4.04 -4.15 5.95
N ALA A 80 4.54 -3.40 4.96
CA ALA A 80 4.24 -3.65 3.55
C ALA A 80 4.89 -4.94 3.02
N CYS A 81 5.94 -5.42 3.67
CA CYS A 81 6.73 -6.54 3.20
C CYS A 81 5.90 -7.83 3.03
N GLY A 82 5.83 -8.28 1.79
CA GLY A 82 5.14 -9.50 1.36
C GLY A 82 3.69 -9.31 0.95
N ARG A 83 3.10 -8.13 1.14
CA ARG A 83 1.72 -7.87 0.72
C ARG A 83 1.63 -7.81 -0.81
N CYS A 84 0.51 -8.28 -1.34
CA CYS A 84 0.27 -8.31 -2.78
C CYS A 84 -0.75 -7.27 -3.21
N PHE A 85 -0.47 -6.57 -4.32
CA PHE A 85 -1.32 -5.50 -4.82
C PHE A 85 -1.57 -5.65 -6.32
N ALA A 86 -2.83 -5.59 -6.71
CA ALA A 86 -3.23 -5.38 -8.09
C ALA A 86 -3.01 -3.90 -8.45
N LEU A 87 -2.17 -3.65 -9.46
CA LEU A 87 -1.83 -2.31 -9.95
C LEU A 87 -2.50 -2.07 -11.30
N THR A 88 -2.96 -0.85 -11.55
CA THR A 88 -3.52 -0.45 -12.86
C THR A 88 -3.11 0.97 -13.19
N GLY A 89 -2.36 1.13 -14.28
CA GLY A 89 -1.97 2.43 -14.84
C GLY A 89 -3.01 2.92 -15.85
N ASN A 90 -3.37 4.20 -15.80
CA ASN A 90 -4.40 4.77 -16.70
C ASN A 90 -4.11 6.20 -17.17
N LYS A 91 -2.95 6.75 -16.82
CA LYS A 91 -2.51 8.08 -17.25
C LYS A 91 -0.99 8.20 -17.23
N ASP A 92 -0.42 8.73 -18.30
CA ASP A 92 0.97 9.18 -18.33
C ASP A 92 1.03 10.67 -17.91
N PRO A 93 1.67 11.02 -16.77
CA PRO A 93 1.77 12.40 -16.32
C PRO A 93 2.67 13.27 -17.21
N TYR A 94 3.59 12.68 -17.98
CA TYR A 94 4.47 13.39 -18.92
C TYR A 94 3.87 13.52 -20.32
N SER A 95 2.94 12.63 -20.68
CA SER A 95 2.19 12.68 -21.94
C SER A 95 0.67 12.78 -21.67
N PRO A 96 0.17 13.90 -21.13
CA PRO A 96 -1.22 14.00 -20.67
C PRO A 96 -2.28 13.86 -21.77
N SER A 97 -1.90 13.99 -23.04
CA SER A 97 -2.76 13.75 -24.21
C SER A 97 -2.79 12.28 -24.66
N TYR A 98 -1.92 11.42 -24.12
CA TYR A 98 -1.89 10.00 -24.44
C TYR A 98 -3.10 9.29 -23.85
N SER A 99 -3.95 8.73 -24.71
CA SER A 99 -5.19 8.05 -24.32
C SER A 99 -5.06 6.51 -24.23
N GLY A 100 -3.84 5.98 -24.29
CA GLY A 100 -3.57 4.55 -24.33
C GLY A 100 -3.27 3.99 -25.74
N PRO A 101 -3.08 2.67 -25.85
CA PRO A 101 -3.33 1.66 -24.81
C PRO A 101 -2.30 1.70 -23.67
N PHE A 102 -2.78 1.62 -22.42
CA PHE A 102 -1.92 1.34 -21.27
C PHE A 102 -1.60 -0.15 -21.18
N GLY A 103 -0.62 -0.52 -20.36
CA GLY A 103 -0.27 -1.93 -20.13
C GLY A 103 -1.33 -2.67 -19.31
N GLN A 104 -1.06 -3.94 -19.04
CA GLN A 104 -2.01 -4.78 -18.32
C GLN A 104 -1.97 -4.48 -16.82
N SER A 105 -3.09 -4.68 -16.14
CA SER A 105 -3.09 -4.76 -14.68
C SER A 105 -2.26 -5.97 -14.23
N ILE A 106 -1.37 -5.77 -13.27
CA ILE A 106 -0.51 -6.82 -12.71
C ILE A 106 -0.73 -6.96 -11.22
N VAL A 107 -0.45 -8.14 -10.67
CA VAL A 107 -0.33 -8.32 -9.21
C VAL A 107 1.15 -8.37 -8.87
N VAL A 108 1.61 -7.46 -8.01
CA VAL A 108 2.97 -7.44 -7.49
C VAL A 108 3.00 -7.86 -6.03
N LYS A 109 4.10 -8.46 -5.58
CA LYS A 109 4.44 -8.61 -4.16
C LYS A 109 5.42 -7.50 -3.77
N VAL A 110 5.13 -6.74 -2.70
CA VAL A 110 6.08 -5.73 -2.21
C VAL A 110 7.24 -6.42 -1.50
N THR A 111 8.44 -6.23 -2.01
CA THR A 111 9.67 -6.78 -1.42
C THR A 111 10.65 -5.69 -1.00
N ASP A 112 10.42 -4.45 -1.43
CA ASP A 112 11.44 -3.40 -1.35
C ASP A 112 10.89 -2.04 -0.90
N LEU A 113 11.81 -1.15 -0.55
CA LEU A 113 11.57 0.21 -0.10
C LEU A 113 11.98 1.20 -1.20
N CYS A 114 11.07 2.10 -1.57
CA CYS A 114 11.43 3.32 -2.27
C CYS A 114 11.56 4.47 -1.25
N PRO A 115 12.79 4.87 -0.87
CA PRO A 115 13.00 5.83 0.20
C PRO A 115 12.67 7.27 -0.24
N VAL A 116 12.28 8.12 0.72
CA VAL A 116 12.07 9.57 0.47
C VAL A 116 13.35 10.21 -0.07
N ALA A 117 14.49 9.90 0.56
CA ALA A 117 15.78 10.44 0.18
C ALA A 117 16.21 9.90 -1.19
N GLY A 118 16.43 10.81 -2.14
CA GLY A 118 16.85 10.47 -3.50
C GLY A 118 15.71 10.25 -4.50
N ASN A 119 14.46 10.11 -4.03
CA ASN A 119 13.29 9.87 -4.87
C ASN A 119 12.16 10.86 -4.60
N GLN A 120 12.49 12.15 -4.39
CA GLN A 120 11.53 13.16 -3.94
C GLN A 120 10.36 13.37 -4.91
N GLU A 121 10.56 13.14 -6.21
CA GLU A 121 9.51 13.25 -7.22
C GLU A 121 8.40 12.21 -7.03
N TRP A 122 8.79 10.98 -6.68
CA TRP A 122 7.91 9.81 -6.72
C TRP A 122 7.58 9.25 -5.34
N CYS A 123 8.57 9.11 -4.46
CA CYS A 123 8.47 8.50 -3.14
C CYS A 123 8.64 9.50 -1.99
N GLY A 124 8.58 10.81 -2.30
CA GLY A 124 8.77 11.90 -1.35
C GLY A 124 7.60 12.15 -0.38
N GLN A 125 6.62 11.25 -0.29
CA GLN A 125 5.50 11.40 0.64
C GLN A 125 5.99 11.36 2.09
N THR A 126 5.49 12.29 2.91
CA THR A 126 5.72 12.35 4.35
C THR A 126 4.39 12.55 5.09
N ARG A 127 4.39 12.47 6.42
CA ARG A 127 3.17 12.76 7.20
C ARG A 127 2.65 14.18 7.01
N SER A 128 3.54 15.16 6.83
CA SER A 128 3.19 16.57 6.65
C SER A 128 2.85 16.92 5.20
N ASN A 129 3.36 16.15 4.23
CA ASN A 129 3.06 16.27 2.82
C ASN A 129 2.82 14.88 2.21
N PRO A 130 1.58 14.35 2.32
CA PRO A 130 1.30 12.93 2.06
C PRO A 130 1.17 12.58 0.57
N THR A 131 1.52 13.47 -0.35
CA THR A 131 1.47 13.24 -1.80
C THR A 131 2.79 13.62 -2.44
N ASN A 132 3.18 12.89 -3.48
CA ASN A 132 4.37 13.21 -4.27
C ASN A 132 4.10 14.35 -5.27
N GLN A 133 5.07 14.65 -6.14
CA GLN A 133 4.96 15.77 -7.09
C GLN A 133 3.88 15.56 -8.17
N HIS A 134 3.41 14.33 -8.32
CA HIS A 134 2.33 13.93 -9.23
C HIS A 134 0.98 13.77 -8.51
N GLY A 135 0.88 14.22 -7.25
CA GLY A 135 -0.33 14.16 -6.44
C GLY A 135 -0.71 12.76 -5.95
N ALA A 136 0.19 11.78 -6.09
CA ALA A 136 -0.08 10.40 -5.69
C ALA A 136 0.33 10.15 -4.23
N PRO A 137 -0.57 9.59 -3.39
CA PRO A 137 -0.29 9.32 -1.98
C PRO A 137 0.58 8.09 -1.76
N VAL A 138 0.65 7.19 -2.75
CA VAL A 138 1.48 5.99 -2.75
C VAL A 138 2.22 5.93 -4.07
N HIS A 139 3.41 5.34 -4.05
CA HIS A 139 4.16 5.03 -5.26
C HIS A 139 4.63 3.58 -5.23
N PHE A 140 4.56 2.91 -6.39
CA PHE A 140 5.13 1.59 -6.61
C PHE A 140 6.20 1.66 -7.70
N ASP A 141 7.42 1.30 -7.36
CA ASP A 141 8.52 1.18 -8.30
C ASP A 141 8.66 -0.30 -8.69
N ILE A 142 8.24 -0.65 -9.90
CA ILE A 142 8.05 -2.05 -10.32
C ILE A 142 9.38 -2.61 -10.80
N CYS A 143 9.80 -3.75 -10.26
CA CYS A 143 11.08 -4.35 -10.64
C CYS A 143 11.05 -4.86 -12.10
N GLU A 144 12.04 -4.43 -12.88
CA GLU A 144 12.26 -4.90 -14.25
C GLU A 144 12.76 -6.34 -14.30
N ASP A 145 13.64 -6.73 -13.37
CA ASP A 145 14.34 -8.02 -13.39
C ASP A 145 13.37 -9.21 -13.35
N THR A 146 12.20 -9.03 -12.74
CA THR A 146 11.16 -10.07 -12.63
C THR A 146 10.10 -9.99 -13.73
N GLY A 147 10.22 -9.03 -14.66
CA GLY A 147 9.38 -8.88 -15.84
C GLY A 147 8.09 -8.09 -15.65
N GLY A 148 7.81 -7.57 -14.44
CA GLY A 148 6.56 -6.86 -14.14
C GLY A 148 6.41 -5.56 -14.93
N SER A 149 7.51 -4.80 -15.04
CA SER A 149 7.53 -3.53 -15.78
C SER A 149 7.19 -3.70 -17.26
N GLY A 150 7.71 -4.74 -17.90
CA GLY A 150 7.48 -5.02 -19.33
C GLY A 150 6.04 -5.38 -19.69
N VAL A 151 5.23 -5.76 -18.69
CA VAL A 151 3.79 -6.00 -18.84
C VAL A 151 2.96 -4.75 -18.55
N PHE A 152 3.41 -3.94 -17.58
CA PHE A 152 2.66 -2.81 -17.06
C PHE A 152 2.87 -1.51 -17.85
N PHE A 153 4.08 -1.25 -18.33
CA PHE A 153 4.44 -0.02 -19.03
C PHE A 153 4.47 -0.23 -20.55
N PRO A 154 3.66 0.51 -21.33
CA PRO A 154 3.83 0.58 -22.77
C PRO A 154 5.20 1.14 -23.15
N SER A 155 5.73 0.74 -24.30
CA SER A 155 6.99 1.29 -24.81
C SER A 155 6.90 2.81 -24.94
N GLY A 156 7.88 3.53 -24.38
CA GLY A 156 7.90 5.00 -24.35
C GLY A 156 7.16 5.65 -23.18
N HIS A 157 6.52 4.86 -22.31
CA HIS A 157 5.72 5.35 -21.19
C HIS A 157 6.18 4.72 -19.86
N GLY A 158 7.37 5.11 -19.38
CA GLY A 158 8.01 4.53 -18.19
C GLY A 158 7.53 5.06 -16.84
N ALA A 159 6.63 6.05 -16.84
CA ALA A 159 6.01 6.57 -15.63
C ALA A 159 4.51 6.72 -15.84
N LEU A 160 3.71 6.22 -14.90
CA LEU A 160 2.25 6.26 -14.97
C LEU A 160 1.65 6.68 -13.63
N THR A 161 0.39 7.09 -13.67
CA THR A 161 -0.49 7.22 -12.51
C THR A 161 -1.72 6.34 -12.71
N GLY A 162 -2.39 6.00 -11.61
CA GLY A 162 -3.57 5.14 -11.63
C GLY A 162 -3.93 4.64 -10.24
N THR A 163 -4.27 3.37 -10.11
CA THR A 163 -4.84 2.79 -8.89
C THR A 163 -4.13 1.52 -8.44
N PHE A 164 -4.19 1.26 -7.13
CA PHE A 164 -3.78 -0.01 -6.55
C PHE A 164 -4.89 -0.56 -5.63
N THR A 165 -4.92 -1.88 -5.48
CA THR A 165 -5.78 -2.58 -4.51
C THR A 165 -5.04 -3.79 -3.98
N GLU A 166 -4.95 -3.92 -2.66
CA GLU A 166 -4.39 -5.07 -1.98
C GLU A 166 -5.27 -6.28 -2.21
N VAL A 167 -4.65 -7.40 -2.56
CA VAL A 167 -5.31 -8.65 -2.88
C VAL A 167 -4.63 -9.79 -2.13
N SER A 168 -5.32 -10.92 -2.01
CA SER A 168 -4.68 -12.14 -1.54
C SER A 168 -3.49 -12.48 -2.45
N CYS A 169 -2.36 -12.85 -1.87
CA CYS A 169 -1.20 -13.33 -2.63
C CYS A 169 -1.45 -14.65 -3.38
N SER A 170 -2.62 -15.29 -3.20
CA SER A 170 -3.08 -16.34 -4.12
C SER A 170 -3.25 -15.86 -5.57
N GLN A 171 -3.37 -14.54 -5.80
CA GLN A 171 -3.40 -13.93 -7.13
C GLN A 171 -2.01 -13.57 -7.68
N TRP A 172 -0.98 -13.65 -6.85
CA TRP A 172 0.39 -13.40 -7.26
C TRP A 172 1.05 -14.70 -7.70
N SER A 173 1.71 -14.68 -8.86
CA SER A 173 2.46 -15.83 -9.38
C SER A 173 3.94 -15.64 -9.12
N GLY A 174 4.53 -16.56 -8.37
CA GLY A 174 5.97 -16.59 -8.08
C GLY A 174 6.27 -17.42 -6.84
N SER A 175 7.52 -17.34 -6.39
CA SER A 175 7.95 -17.90 -5.11
C SER A 175 8.92 -16.95 -4.42
N ASP A 176 9.04 -17.06 -3.11
CA ASP A 176 10.00 -16.25 -2.36
C ASP A 176 11.41 -16.82 -2.49
N GLY A 177 12.40 -15.92 -2.45
CA GLY A 177 13.80 -16.28 -2.32
C GLY A 177 14.16 -16.66 -0.87
N GLY A 178 15.45 -16.91 -0.65
CA GLY A 178 15.99 -17.12 0.70
C GLY A 178 16.08 -15.81 1.50
N ALA A 179 16.01 -15.91 2.82
CA ALA A 179 16.32 -14.80 3.71
C ALA A 179 17.80 -14.39 3.55
N LEU A 180 18.03 -13.11 3.26
CA LEU A 180 19.36 -12.53 3.05
C LEU A 180 20.05 -12.16 4.37
N TRP A 181 19.29 -11.97 5.44
CA TRP A 181 19.79 -11.60 6.77
C TRP A 181 18.78 -11.94 7.87
N ASN A 182 19.26 -12.01 9.11
CA ASN A 182 18.42 -12.27 10.28
C ASN A 182 17.43 -11.13 10.51
N GLY A 183 16.14 -11.46 10.53
CA GLY A 183 15.06 -10.48 10.68
C GLY A 183 14.37 -10.10 9.37
N ALA A 184 14.82 -10.65 8.23
CA ALA A 184 14.12 -10.54 6.96
C ALA A 184 12.67 -11.07 7.08
N CYS A 185 11.73 -10.47 6.38
CA CYS A 185 10.31 -10.76 6.57
C CYS A 185 9.47 -10.50 5.31
N ILE A 186 8.58 -11.45 4.98
CA ILE A 186 7.55 -11.37 3.92
C ILE A 186 6.17 -11.78 4.50
N LYS A 187 6.00 -11.75 5.82
CA LYS A 187 4.78 -12.24 6.50
C LYS A 187 3.49 -11.53 6.09
N GLY A 188 3.58 -10.36 5.42
CA GLY A 188 2.42 -9.71 4.80
C GLY A 188 1.69 -10.57 3.77
N GLU A 189 2.33 -11.59 3.19
CA GLU A 189 1.73 -12.44 2.16
C GLU A 189 0.55 -13.30 2.65
N SER A 190 0.49 -13.55 3.96
CA SER A 190 -0.53 -14.36 4.64
C SER A 190 -1.38 -13.55 5.62
N ALA A 191 -1.12 -12.25 5.74
CA ALA A 191 -1.94 -11.35 6.53
C ALA A 191 -3.27 -11.06 5.82
N GLY A 192 -4.29 -10.67 6.59
CA GLY A 192 -5.44 -9.99 5.98
C GLY A 192 -5.00 -8.68 5.34
N ASN A 193 -5.79 -8.12 4.42
CA ASN A 193 -5.51 -6.79 3.86
C ASN A 193 -5.42 -5.74 4.98
N TRP A 194 -4.73 -4.63 4.73
CA TRP A 194 -4.76 -3.49 5.63
C TRP A 194 -6.20 -3.01 5.88
N PRO A 195 -6.57 -2.62 7.12
CA PRO A 195 -5.74 -2.55 8.32
C PRO A 195 -5.52 -3.92 8.98
N SER A 196 -4.26 -4.35 9.05
CA SER A 196 -3.80 -5.58 9.71
C SER A 196 -2.28 -5.46 9.96
N THR A 197 -1.65 -6.50 10.50
CA THR A 197 -0.19 -6.53 10.70
C THR A 197 0.38 -7.84 10.18
N GLY A 198 1.35 -7.74 9.28
CA GLY A 198 2.20 -8.84 8.83
C GLY A 198 3.57 -8.77 9.52
N CYS A 199 4.50 -8.03 8.92
CA CYS A 199 5.86 -7.85 9.47
C CYS A 199 5.94 -6.81 10.59
N GLY A 200 5.03 -5.84 10.63
CA GLY A 200 5.07 -4.71 11.55
C GLY A 200 5.94 -3.56 11.06
N ASN A 201 5.57 -2.34 11.45
CA ASN A 201 6.32 -1.12 11.11
C ASN A 201 7.52 -0.91 12.03
N GLN A 202 8.57 -0.27 11.50
CA GLN A 202 9.79 0.10 12.23
C GLN A 202 9.90 1.63 12.35
N GLY A 203 10.27 2.10 13.53
CA GLY A 203 10.50 3.53 13.78
C GLY A 203 9.25 4.41 13.57
N THR A 204 9.48 5.64 13.10
CA THR A 204 8.44 6.63 12.83
C THR A 204 8.48 7.03 11.36
N ALA A 205 7.31 7.23 10.76
CA ALA A 205 7.17 7.70 9.40
C ALA A 205 7.85 9.07 9.17
N PRO A 206 8.40 9.28 7.96
CA PRO A 206 9.04 10.53 7.58
C PRO A 206 8.07 11.72 7.62
#